data_AF-A0AAU9PH55-F1
#
_entry.id   AF-A0AAU9PH55-F1
#
_cell.length_a   1.000
_cell.length_b   1.000
_cell.length_c   1.000
_cell.angle_alpha   90.00
_cell.angle_beta   90.00
_cell.angle_gamma   90.00
#
_symmetry.space_group_name_H-M   'P 1'
#
loop_
_entity.id
_entity.type
_entity.pdbx_description
1 polymer ?
#
loop_
_entity_poly.entity_id
_entity_poly.type
_entity_poly.pdbx_seq_one_letter_code
_entity_poly.pdbx_strand_id
1 'polypeptide(L)'
;MASSSSNPHDTLEVKEEYPYPSHVYTPSFVSLKLNGRDEYRIWKTQMICLLESHVMVGFIDGRFVRPDEDSSSSVLGKEKVGDHQTHHGLWRKSDALVKGWILGSLSKETLGYVVNRLTGKCHHSDFSAKDVWDELQNMYGPPVFPQLPHVVEDKLQDQDIAGALQNLYHSTRKGDWDRVERILSEGRVTVIDKITNNGNTALHVAVGTSKKREFLEKLLEMIPENTQLLDLL
;
A
#
# COMPACT_ATOMS: atom_id res chain seq x y z
N MET A 1 20.44 37.47 -54.00
CA MET A 1 19.68 36.24 -53.70
C MET A 1 20.60 35.32 -52.93
N ALA A 2 20.36 35.14 -51.63
CA ALA A 2 21.11 34.22 -50.78
C ALA A 2 20.13 33.15 -50.31
N SER A 3 20.32 31.91 -50.79
CA SER A 3 19.52 30.77 -50.39
C SER A 3 19.93 30.33 -48.99
N SER A 4 19.01 30.46 -48.03
CA SER A 4 19.14 29.82 -46.70
C SER A 4 18.76 28.36 -46.83
N SER A 5 19.74 27.47 -46.65
CA SER A 5 19.49 26.05 -46.42
C SER A 5 19.18 25.87 -44.94
N SER A 6 17.92 25.60 -44.62
CA SER A 6 17.49 25.24 -43.27
C SER A 6 17.67 23.73 -43.10
N ASN A 7 18.60 23.31 -42.26
CA ASN A 7 18.65 21.91 -41.81
C ASN A 7 17.63 21.72 -40.69
N PRO A 8 16.69 20.78 -40.79
CA PRO A 8 15.90 20.38 -39.64
C PRO A 8 16.82 19.62 -38.67
N HIS A 9 16.89 20.11 -37.43
CA HIS A 9 17.39 19.32 -36.32
C HIS A 9 16.45 18.13 -36.12
N ASP A 10 16.82 16.95 -36.61
CA ASP A 10 16.27 15.69 -36.14
C ASP A 10 16.59 15.59 -34.65
N THR A 11 15.58 15.89 -33.83
CA THR A 11 15.64 15.64 -32.39
C THR A 11 15.49 14.14 -32.23
N LEU A 12 16.61 13.45 -32.06
CA LEU A 12 16.61 12.06 -31.62
C LEU A 12 15.83 12.02 -30.30
N GLU A 13 14.60 11.49 -30.33
CA GLU A 13 13.87 11.10 -29.13
C GLU A 13 14.74 10.08 -28.39
N VAL A 14 15.51 10.54 -27.41
CA VAL A 14 16.08 9.67 -26.39
C VAL A 14 14.89 9.08 -25.69
N LYS A 15 14.58 7.82 -25.99
CA LYS A 15 13.54 7.07 -25.29
C LYS A 15 13.99 6.93 -23.84
N GLU A 16 13.56 7.87 -22.99
CA GLU A 16 13.80 7.81 -21.56
C GLU A 16 13.28 6.48 -21.05
N GLU A 17 14.14 5.72 -20.36
CA GLU A 17 13.83 4.38 -19.88
C GLU A 17 12.75 4.39 -18.78
N TYR A 18 12.63 5.52 -18.06
CA TYR A 18 11.59 5.76 -17.06
C TYR A 18 10.89 7.10 -17.31
N PRO A 19 9.55 7.17 -17.22
CA PRO A 19 8.83 8.44 -17.33
C PRO A 19 9.20 9.40 -16.19
N TYR A 20 9.48 10.66 -16.52
CA TYR A 20 9.70 11.72 -15.52
C TYR A 20 8.97 13.03 -15.90
N PRO A 21 7.65 13.10 -15.70
CA PRO A 21 6.87 14.28 -16.06
C PRO A 21 7.05 15.41 -15.03
N SER A 22 8.15 16.16 -15.18
CA SER A 22 8.58 17.22 -14.24
C SER A 22 7.60 18.38 -14.07
N HIS A 23 6.64 18.54 -14.99
CA HIS A 23 5.66 19.63 -15.01
C HIS A 23 4.33 19.28 -14.32
N VAL A 24 4.16 18.04 -13.83
CA VAL A 24 2.88 17.59 -13.27
C VAL A 24 2.75 18.01 -11.82
N TYR A 25 1.63 18.67 -11.53
CA TYR A 25 1.25 19.08 -10.18
C TYR A 25 0.19 18.12 -9.61
N THR A 26 0.54 17.33 -8.61
CA THR A 26 -0.35 16.30 -8.06
C THR A 26 -1.71 16.76 -7.55
N PRO A 27 -1.81 17.93 -6.88
CA PRO A 27 -3.09 18.39 -6.33
C PRO A 27 -4.18 18.66 -7.37
N SER A 28 -3.85 18.73 -8.68
CA SER A 28 -4.87 18.86 -9.73
C SER A 28 -5.58 17.54 -10.08
N PHE A 29 -5.03 16.38 -9.70
CA PHE A 29 -5.54 15.07 -10.11
C PHE A 29 -6.18 14.27 -8.97
N VAL A 30 -5.74 14.50 -7.72
CA VAL A 30 -6.29 13.83 -6.54
C VAL A 30 -6.99 14.89 -5.68
N SER A 31 -8.31 14.99 -5.83
CA SER A 31 -9.10 16.03 -5.17
C SER A 31 -9.39 15.76 -3.70
N LEU A 32 -9.19 14.51 -3.24
CA LEU A 32 -9.48 14.07 -1.88
C LEU A 32 -8.21 13.59 -1.19
N LYS A 33 -7.96 14.10 0.01
CA LYS A 33 -6.89 13.57 0.85
C LYS A 33 -7.34 12.27 1.50
N LEU A 34 -6.59 11.19 1.31
CA LEU A 34 -6.90 9.91 1.95
C LEU A 34 -6.84 10.05 3.47
N ASN A 35 -7.98 9.91 4.12
CA ASN A 35 -8.09 9.93 5.58
C ASN A 35 -8.68 8.64 6.16
N GLY A 36 -9.17 7.73 5.31
CA GLY A 36 -9.74 6.48 5.77
C GLY A 36 -10.20 5.54 4.68
N ARG A 37 -10.71 4.38 5.11
CA ARG A 37 -11.16 3.28 4.25
C ARG A 37 -12.33 3.65 3.34
N ASP A 38 -13.23 4.51 3.80
CA ASP A 38 -14.42 4.91 3.04
C ASP A 38 -14.03 5.73 1.79
N GLU A 39 -12.92 6.47 1.87
CA GLU A 39 -12.37 7.28 0.77
C GLU A 39 -11.38 6.51 -0.09
N TYR A 40 -10.82 5.41 0.43
CA TYR A 40 -9.75 4.65 -0.21
C TYR A 40 -10.10 4.20 -1.62
N ARG A 41 -11.34 3.77 -1.87
CA ARG A 41 -11.74 3.36 -3.23
C ARG A 41 -11.68 4.51 -4.23
N ILE A 42 -12.16 5.70 -3.84
CA ILE A 42 -12.17 6.89 -4.70
C ILE A 42 -10.74 7.38 -4.91
N TRP A 43 -9.99 7.50 -3.82
CA TRP A 43 -8.58 7.90 -3.84
C TRP A 43 -7.74 6.96 -4.70
N LYS A 44 -7.91 5.64 -4.54
CA LYS A 44 -7.17 4.63 -5.31
C LYS A 44 -7.45 4.77 -6.81
N THR A 45 -8.71 4.96 -7.19
CA THR A 45 -9.08 5.18 -8.60
C THR A 45 -8.42 6.45 -9.15
N GLN A 46 -8.49 7.57 -8.42
CA GLN A 46 -7.85 8.83 -8.85
C GLN A 46 -6.33 8.68 -9.02
N MET A 47 -5.67 8.02 -8.06
CA MET A 47 -4.23 7.78 -8.11
C MET A 47 -3.85 6.87 -9.28
N ILE A 48 -4.61 5.80 -9.54
CA ILE A 48 -4.37 4.91 -10.68
C ILE A 48 -4.51 5.70 -12.00
N CYS A 49 -5.57 6.51 -12.17
CA CYS A 49 -5.73 7.33 -13.38
C CYS A 49 -4.55 8.30 -13.60
N LEU A 50 -4.05 8.93 -12.53
CA LEU A 50 -2.87 9.79 -12.61
C LEU A 50 -1.64 9.00 -13.08
N LEU A 51 -1.39 7.83 -12.49
CA LEU A 51 -0.22 7.00 -12.84
C LEU A 51 -0.33 6.40 -14.24
N GLU A 52 -1.52 5.97 -14.66
CA GLU A 52 -1.78 5.44 -16.01
C GLU A 52 -1.54 6.51 -17.07
N SER A 53 -2.01 7.74 -16.84
CA SER A 53 -1.80 8.85 -17.79
C SER A 53 -0.33 9.20 -18.03
N HIS A 54 0.58 8.76 -17.15
CA HIS A 54 2.03 9.00 -17.23
C HIS A 54 2.84 7.71 -17.34
N VAL A 55 2.21 6.54 -17.53
CA VAL A 55 2.89 5.23 -17.64
C VAL A 55 3.73 4.89 -16.38
N MET A 56 3.31 5.36 -15.21
CA MET A 56 4.06 5.22 -13.95
C MET A 56 3.51 4.11 -13.03
N VAL A 57 2.47 3.37 -13.46
CA VAL A 57 1.88 2.26 -12.67
C VAL A 57 2.92 1.19 -12.32
N GLY A 58 3.96 1.03 -13.15
CA GLY A 58 5.05 0.08 -12.91
C GLY A 58 5.78 0.28 -11.58
N PHE A 59 5.77 1.49 -11.04
CA PHE A 59 6.40 1.81 -9.75
C PHE A 59 5.59 1.33 -8.53
N ILE A 60 4.29 1.04 -8.69
CA ILE A 60 3.44 0.57 -7.58
C ILE A 60 3.11 -0.92 -7.67
N ASP A 61 3.06 -1.48 -8.88
CA ASP A 61 2.81 -2.92 -9.08
C ASP A 61 4.09 -3.77 -9.13
N GLY A 62 5.26 -3.13 -9.20
CA GLY A 62 6.56 -3.79 -9.19
C GLY A 62 7.09 -4.17 -10.58
N ARG A 63 6.45 -3.77 -11.68
CA ARG A 63 7.01 -3.95 -13.03
C ARG A 63 8.30 -3.15 -13.24
N PHE A 64 8.44 -2.00 -12.59
CA PHE A 64 9.70 -1.23 -12.56
C PHE A 64 10.50 -1.61 -11.32
N VAL A 65 11.24 -2.71 -11.44
CA VAL A 65 12.07 -3.25 -10.36
C VAL A 65 13.19 -2.28 -10.00
N ARG A 66 13.42 -2.07 -8.70
CA ARG A 66 14.55 -1.31 -8.20
C ARG A 66 15.85 -1.92 -8.73
N PRO A 67 16.68 -1.17 -9.48
CA PRO A 67 17.94 -1.69 -9.98
C PRO A 67 18.89 -1.97 -8.80
N ASP A 68 19.47 -3.18 -8.74
CA ASP A 68 20.56 -3.48 -7.82
C ASP A 68 21.78 -2.64 -8.18
N GLU A 69 22.49 -2.12 -7.17
CA GLU A 69 23.69 -1.32 -7.38
C GLU A 69 24.81 -2.10 -8.10
N ASP A 70 24.76 -3.44 -8.04
CA ASP A 70 25.77 -4.34 -8.61
C ASP A 70 25.48 -4.83 -10.05
N SER A 71 24.28 -4.57 -10.60
CA SER A 71 23.87 -5.09 -11.93
C SER A 71 24.18 -4.15 -13.10
N SER A 72 25.17 -3.27 -12.96
CA SER A 72 25.66 -2.44 -14.08
C SER A 72 26.37 -3.33 -15.11
N SER A 73 25.62 -3.84 -16.09
CA SER A 73 26.21 -4.48 -17.26
C SER A 73 27.12 -3.48 -17.96
N SER A 74 28.41 -3.79 -17.95
CA SER A 74 29.45 -3.10 -18.70
C SER A 74 29.08 -2.98 -20.18
N VAL A 75 28.96 -1.75 -20.68
CA VAL A 75 29.45 -1.45 -22.03
C VAL A 75 30.67 -0.56 -21.86
N LEU A 76 31.81 -1.17 -22.15
CA LEU A 76 33.14 -0.58 -22.13
C LEU A 76 33.21 0.60 -23.12
N GLY A 77 33.49 1.78 -22.58
CA GLY A 77 33.89 2.96 -23.35
C GLY A 77 34.24 4.09 -22.40
N LYS A 78 35.53 4.24 -22.08
CA LYS A 78 36.03 5.39 -21.33
C LYS A 78 35.65 6.69 -22.06
N GLU A 79 34.84 7.56 -21.46
CA GLU A 79 35.08 9.01 -21.45
C GLU A 79 34.09 9.79 -20.57
N LYS A 80 34.69 10.64 -19.73
CA LYS A 80 34.23 11.95 -19.23
C LYS A 80 33.12 12.05 -18.17
N VAL A 81 33.55 12.67 -17.06
CA VAL A 81 32.76 13.45 -16.10
C VAL A 81 31.82 14.40 -16.86
N GLY A 82 30.53 14.10 -16.80
CA GLY A 82 29.46 14.89 -17.40
C GLY A 82 28.18 14.06 -17.46
N ASP A 83 27.27 14.26 -16.50
CA ASP A 83 25.82 13.98 -16.55
C ASP A 83 25.30 12.65 -17.17
N HIS A 84 26.06 11.56 -17.08
CA HIS A 84 25.53 10.24 -17.42
C HIS A 84 24.61 9.77 -16.29
N GLN A 85 23.34 10.13 -16.42
CA GLN A 85 22.26 9.66 -15.57
C GLN A 85 22.27 8.13 -15.56
N THR A 86 22.65 7.51 -14.44
CA THR A 86 22.64 6.05 -14.34
C THR A 86 21.21 5.54 -14.38
N HIS A 87 21.01 4.31 -14.88
CA HIS A 87 19.72 3.61 -14.85
C HIS A 87 19.08 3.65 -13.44
N HIS A 88 19.89 3.43 -12.40
CA HIS A 88 19.50 3.57 -11.00
C HIS A 88 19.05 5.00 -10.65
N GLY A 89 19.78 6.02 -11.13
CA GLY A 89 19.43 7.42 -10.92
C GLY A 89 18.13 7.85 -11.61
N LEU A 90 17.85 7.35 -12.82
CA LEU A 90 16.57 7.59 -13.52
C LEU A 90 15.42 6.93 -12.77
N TRP A 91 15.55 5.65 -12.42
CA TRP A 91 14.54 4.93 -11.64
C TRP A 91 14.24 5.66 -10.33
N ARG A 92 15.28 6.08 -9.60
CA ARG A 92 15.13 6.76 -8.31
C ARG A 92 14.42 8.10 -8.42
N LYS A 93 14.65 8.87 -9.49
CA LYS A 93 13.94 10.13 -9.75
C LYS A 93 12.45 9.89 -9.95
N SER A 94 12.09 8.91 -10.77
CA SER A 94 10.69 8.58 -11.07
C SER A 94 9.97 7.93 -9.87
N ASP A 95 10.63 7.02 -9.14
CA ASP A 95 10.11 6.45 -7.89
C ASP A 95 9.85 7.56 -6.85
N ALA A 96 10.79 8.48 -6.67
CA ALA A 96 10.63 9.61 -5.76
C ALA A 96 9.44 10.50 -6.14
N LEU A 97 9.19 10.68 -7.44
CA LEU A 97 8.03 11.44 -7.94
C LEU A 97 6.72 10.74 -7.60
N VAL A 98 6.57 9.45 -7.92
CA VAL A 98 5.37 8.66 -7.58
C VAL A 98 5.14 8.62 -6.07
N LYS A 99 6.20 8.38 -5.30
CA LYS A 99 6.17 8.41 -3.84
C LYS A 99 5.70 9.77 -3.32
N GLY A 100 6.24 10.86 -3.86
CA GLY A 100 5.82 12.22 -3.53
C GLY A 100 4.34 12.47 -3.85
N TRP A 101 3.86 11.94 -4.97
CA TRP A 101 2.46 12.02 -5.36
C TRP A 101 1.53 11.30 -4.38
N ILE A 102 1.88 10.06 -4.03
CA ILE A 102 1.11 9.25 -3.08
C ILE A 102 1.10 9.94 -1.71
N LEU A 103 2.26 10.27 -1.15
CA LEU A 103 2.38 10.89 0.19
C LEU A 103 1.68 12.27 0.25
N GLY A 104 1.81 13.08 -0.81
CA GLY A 104 1.19 14.41 -0.88
C GLY A 104 -0.35 14.36 -0.93
N SER A 105 -0.91 13.23 -1.34
CA SER A 105 -2.35 12.99 -1.40
C SER A 105 -2.95 12.44 -0.09
N LEU A 106 -2.17 12.30 0.98
CA LEU A 106 -2.63 11.78 2.26
C LEU A 106 -3.07 12.91 3.20
N SER A 107 -3.98 12.60 4.13
CA SER A 107 -4.23 13.45 5.31
C SER A 107 -2.98 13.50 6.20
N LYS A 108 -2.89 14.50 7.09
CA LYS A 108 -1.73 14.65 7.98
C LYS A 108 -1.58 13.43 8.90
N GLU A 109 -2.71 12.91 9.36
CA GLU A 109 -2.83 11.75 10.25
C GLU A 109 -2.36 10.48 9.53
N THR A 110 -2.88 10.24 8.32
CA THR A 110 -2.51 9.09 7.49
C THR A 110 -1.04 9.13 7.10
N LEU A 111 -0.53 10.29 6.69
CA LEU A 111 0.87 10.49 6.36
C LEU A 111 1.79 10.14 7.53
N GLY A 112 1.49 10.68 8.73
CA GLY A 112 2.28 10.41 9.93
C GLY A 112 2.30 8.91 10.27
N TYR A 113 1.16 8.24 10.17
CA TYR A 113 1.06 6.81 10.45
C TYR A 113 1.88 5.96 9.46
N VAL A 114 1.73 6.20 8.15
CA VAL A 114 2.44 5.46 7.10
C VAL A 114 3.94 5.66 7.19
N VAL A 115 4.41 6.90 7.34
CA VAL A 115 5.85 7.20 7.43
C VAL A 115 6.47 6.54 8.65
N ASN A 116 5.80 6.60 9.82
CA ASN A 116 6.31 5.96 11.04
C ASN A 116 6.39 4.44 10.89
N ARG A 117 5.38 3.80 10.29
CA ARG A 117 5.39 2.34 10.05
C ARG A 117 6.49 1.93 9.09
N LEU A 118 6.65 2.62 7.97
CA LEU A 118 7.66 2.27 6.97
C LEU A 118 9.08 2.54 7.47
N THR A 119 9.29 3.63 8.21
CA THR A 119 10.60 3.92 8.83
C THR A 119 10.96 2.91 9.92
N GLY A 120 9.97 2.35 10.62
CA GLY A 120 10.20 1.25 11.58
C GLY A 120 10.51 -0.09 10.91
N LYS A 121 10.04 -0.32 9.67
CA LYS A 121 10.25 -1.57 8.90
C LYS A 121 11.54 -1.55 8.08
N CYS A 122 11.89 -0.40 7.51
CA CYS A 122 13.06 -0.24 6.64
C CYS A 122 14.19 0.43 7.44
N HIS A 123 15.37 -0.19 7.49
CA HIS A 123 16.56 0.46 8.04
C HIS A 123 16.93 1.67 7.18
N HIS A 124 16.76 2.87 7.73
CA HIS A 124 16.87 4.17 7.03
C HIS A 124 15.76 4.40 6.00
N SER A 125 15.37 5.68 5.83
CA SER A 125 14.22 6.21 5.07
C SER A 125 14.18 5.94 3.55
N ASP A 126 14.55 4.73 3.12
CA ASP A 126 14.75 4.30 1.74
C ASP A 126 13.64 3.33 1.29
N PHE A 127 12.40 3.63 1.65
CA PHE A 127 11.22 2.96 1.11
C PHE A 127 10.81 3.56 -0.24
N SER A 128 10.33 2.71 -1.14
CA SER A 128 9.89 3.02 -2.51
C SER A 128 8.43 3.49 -2.56
N ALA A 129 7.99 3.98 -3.71
CA ALA A 129 6.58 4.23 -3.98
C ALA A 129 5.71 2.97 -3.80
N LYS A 130 6.25 1.81 -4.16
CA LYS A 130 5.61 0.51 -3.96
C LYS A 130 5.36 0.21 -2.49
N ASP A 131 6.35 0.44 -1.63
CA ASP A 131 6.20 0.20 -0.19
C ASP A 131 5.09 1.07 0.41
N VAL A 132 5.01 2.35 0.00
CA VAL A 132 3.91 3.24 0.41
C VAL A 132 2.56 2.73 -0.10
N TRP A 133 2.50 2.31 -1.37
CA TRP A 133 1.28 1.80 -1.98
C TRP A 133 0.77 0.52 -1.29
N ASP A 134 1.66 -0.44 -1.05
CA ASP A 134 1.35 -1.71 -0.39
C ASP A 134 0.92 -1.49 1.06
N GLU A 135 1.54 -0.54 1.77
CA GLU A 135 1.16 -0.17 3.13
C GLU A 135 -0.25 0.45 3.17
N LEU A 136 -0.56 1.36 2.25
CA LEU A 136 -1.92 1.94 2.14
C LEU A 136 -2.96 0.89 1.74
N GLN A 137 -2.61 -0.02 0.83
CA GLN A 137 -3.46 -1.15 0.47
C GLN A 137 -3.66 -2.11 1.63
N ASN A 138 -2.63 -2.31 2.46
CA ASN A 138 -2.73 -3.08 3.68
C ASN A 138 -3.70 -2.39 4.67
N MET A 139 -3.55 -1.10 4.92
CA MET A 139 -4.38 -0.39 5.90
C MET A 139 -5.85 -0.25 5.49
N TYR A 140 -6.11 0.05 4.22
CA TYR A 140 -7.43 0.50 3.75
C TYR A 140 -8.01 -0.35 2.62
N GLY A 141 -7.20 -1.18 1.97
CA GLY A 141 -7.67 -2.11 0.94
C GLY A 141 -8.63 -3.14 1.51
N PRO A 142 -9.54 -3.70 0.68
CA PRO A 142 -10.48 -4.72 1.12
C PRO A 142 -9.74 -5.86 1.82
N PRO A 143 -10.29 -6.44 2.91
CA PRO A 143 -9.65 -7.54 3.62
C PRO A 143 -9.33 -8.67 2.63
N VAL A 144 -8.04 -9.00 2.47
CA VAL A 144 -7.62 -10.20 1.77
C VAL A 144 -7.49 -11.27 2.84
N PHE A 145 -8.45 -12.18 2.88
CA PHE A 145 -8.40 -13.31 3.80
C PHE A 145 -7.27 -14.25 3.37
N PRO A 146 -6.41 -14.73 4.28
CA PRO A 146 -5.37 -15.69 3.95
C PRO A 146 -6.00 -16.89 3.26
N GLN A 147 -5.61 -17.16 2.02
CA GLN A 147 -5.89 -18.47 1.44
C GLN A 147 -4.92 -19.45 2.11
N LEU A 148 -5.45 -20.31 2.97
CA LEU A 148 -4.69 -21.40 3.56
C LEU A 148 -4.14 -22.33 2.46
N PRO A 149 -3.00 -23.00 2.69
CA PRO A 149 -2.40 -23.90 1.71
C PRO A 149 -3.40 -24.95 1.24
N HIS A 150 -3.44 -25.15 -0.06
CA HIS A 150 -4.32 -26.01 -0.82
C HIS A 150 -4.24 -27.48 -0.35
N VAL A 151 -5.01 -27.86 0.67
CA VAL A 151 -5.37 -29.24 0.95
C VAL A 151 -6.80 -29.43 0.43
N VAL A 152 -6.95 -30.41 -0.46
CA VAL A 152 -8.16 -30.65 -1.23
C VAL A 152 -9.20 -31.31 -0.33
N GLU A 153 -9.84 -30.55 0.54
CA GLU A 153 -11.06 -30.95 1.24
C GLU A 153 -11.76 -29.68 1.77
N ASP A 154 -12.95 -29.41 1.23
CA ASP A 154 -13.94 -28.43 1.74
C ASP A 154 -13.91 -26.97 1.24
N LYS A 155 -14.27 -26.77 -0.04
CA LYS A 155 -14.57 -25.42 -0.61
C LYS A 155 -15.76 -24.70 0.06
N LEU A 156 -16.59 -25.39 0.85
CA LEU A 156 -17.74 -24.77 1.53
C LEU A 156 -17.31 -24.15 2.87
N GLN A 157 -16.53 -24.88 3.68
CA GLN A 157 -16.01 -24.36 4.96
C GLN A 157 -15.13 -23.12 4.81
N ASP A 158 -14.25 -23.08 3.79
CA ASP A 158 -13.35 -21.95 3.59
C ASP A 158 -14.08 -20.65 3.21
N GLN A 159 -15.15 -20.73 2.41
CA GLN A 159 -16.00 -19.57 2.11
C GLN A 159 -16.76 -19.10 3.35
N ASP A 160 -17.23 -20.04 4.17
CA ASP A 160 -17.97 -19.73 5.39
C ASP A 160 -17.08 -19.07 6.45
N ILE A 161 -15.82 -19.50 6.58
CA ILE A 161 -14.83 -18.89 7.49
C ILE A 161 -14.47 -17.47 7.03
N ALA A 162 -14.19 -17.28 5.74
CA ALA A 162 -13.89 -15.95 5.20
C ALA A 162 -15.06 -14.96 5.43
N GLY A 163 -16.29 -15.42 5.23
CA GLY A 163 -17.50 -14.65 5.54
C GLY A 163 -17.63 -14.32 7.02
N ALA A 164 -17.33 -15.27 7.91
CA ALA A 164 -17.34 -15.07 9.36
C ALA A 164 -16.28 -14.05 9.82
N LEU A 165 -15.05 -14.13 9.31
CA LEU A 165 -13.98 -13.15 9.59
C LEU A 165 -14.36 -11.75 9.11
N GLN A 166 -14.97 -11.63 7.92
CA GLN A 166 -15.45 -10.34 7.39
C GLN A 166 -16.53 -9.74 8.27
N ASN A 167 -17.49 -10.57 8.69
CA ASN A 167 -18.58 -10.15 9.57
C ASN A 167 -18.05 -9.74 10.95
N LEU A 168 -17.08 -10.48 11.49
CA LEU A 168 -16.43 -10.18 12.76
C LEU A 168 -15.72 -8.83 12.68
N TYR A 169 -14.92 -8.59 11.63
CA TYR A 169 -14.27 -7.30 11.39
C TYR A 169 -15.27 -6.12 11.35
N HIS A 170 -16.35 -6.24 10.55
CA HIS A 170 -17.31 -5.14 10.41
C HIS A 170 -18.09 -4.85 11.68
N SER A 171 -18.44 -5.90 12.44
CA SER A 171 -19.18 -5.77 13.70
C SER A 171 -18.29 -5.16 14.79
N THR A 172 -17.03 -5.59 14.86
CA THR A 172 -16.01 -5.04 15.75
C THR A 172 -15.74 -3.56 15.48
N ARG A 173 -15.55 -3.19 14.20
CA ARG A 173 -15.33 -1.79 13.81
C ARG A 173 -16.51 -0.87 14.17
N LYS A 174 -17.74 -1.40 14.20
CA LYS A 174 -18.95 -0.66 14.59
C LYS A 174 -19.16 -0.62 16.11
N GLY A 175 -18.42 -1.42 16.89
CA GLY A 175 -18.68 -1.63 18.31
C GLY A 175 -20.07 -2.20 18.57
N ASP A 176 -20.49 -3.15 17.72
CA ASP A 176 -21.77 -3.87 17.79
C ASP A 176 -21.52 -5.23 18.48
N TRP A 177 -21.63 -5.23 19.81
CA TRP A 177 -21.30 -6.40 20.63
C TRP A 177 -22.19 -7.60 20.34
N ASP A 178 -23.50 -7.41 20.26
CA ASP A 178 -24.47 -8.52 20.08
C ASP A 178 -24.16 -9.29 18.80
N ARG A 179 -23.72 -8.59 17.75
CA ARG A 179 -23.32 -9.21 16.50
C ARG A 179 -21.97 -9.93 16.61
N VAL A 180 -20.99 -9.36 17.32
CA VAL A 180 -19.69 -10.01 17.59
C VAL A 180 -19.88 -11.29 18.39
N GLU A 181 -20.63 -11.23 19.50
CA GLU A 181 -20.90 -12.37 20.37
C GLU A 181 -21.58 -13.50 19.61
N ARG A 182 -22.59 -13.19 18.79
CA ARG A 182 -23.24 -14.18 17.93
C ARG A 182 -22.26 -14.87 16.99
N ILE A 183 -21.39 -14.12 16.30
CA ILE A 183 -20.41 -14.70 15.37
C ILE A 183 -19.43 -15.62 16.09
N LEU A 184 -18.93 -15.19 17.26
CA LEU A 184 -18.02 -16.00 18.07
C LEU A 184 -18.71 -17.25 18.65
N SER A 185 -20.00 -17.15 19.00
CA SER A 185 -20.79 -18.27 19.53
C SER A 185 -21.00 -19.41 18.53
N GLU A 186 -20.90 -19.11 17.22
CA GLU A 186 -20.96 -20.11 16.15
C GLU A 186 -19.70 -20.99 16.10
N GLY A 187 -18.63 -20.63 16.81
CA GLY A 187 -17.41 -21.43 16.95
C GLY A 187 -16.56 -21.55 15.69
N ARG A 188 -16.91 -20.83 14.63
CA ARG A 188 -16.19 -20.84 13.34
C ARG A 188 -14.95 -19.98 13.33
N VAL A 189 -14.97 -18.90 14.12
CA VAL A 189 -13.89 -17.93 14.29
C VAL A 189 -13.79 -17.55 15.75
N THR A 190 -12.60 -17.19 16.18
CA THR A 190 -12.27 -16.84 17.56
C THR A 190 -11.91 -15.36 17.66
N VAL A 191 -11.92 -14.82 18.89
CA VAL A 191 -11.57 -13.41 19.15
C VAL A 191 -10.09 -13.10 18.84
N ILE A 192 -9.24 -14.14 18.82
CA ILE A 192 -7.81 -14.05 18.55
C ILE A 192 -7.46 -14.27 17.08
N ASP A 193 -8.44 -14.59 16.24
CA ASP A 193 -8.19 -14.76 14.80
C ASP A 193 -7.74 -13.44 14.17
N LYS A 194 -6.86 -13.56 13.19
CA LYS A 194 -6.39 -12.44 12.36
C LYS A 194 -7.50 -12.05 11.40
N ILE A 195 -8.23 -10.99 11.73
CA ILE A 195 -9.40 -10.51 10.97
C ILE A 195 -9.04 -9.47 9.90
N THR A 196 -7.77 -9.08 9.84
CA THR A 196 -7.23 -8.14 8.84
C THR A 196 -5.93 -8.66 8.24
N ASN A 197 -5.57 -8.11 7.08
CA ASN A 197 -4.34 -8.38 6.34
C ASN A 197 -3.04 -7.99 7.08
N ASN A 198 -3.09 -7.03 8.00
CA ASN A 198 -1.95 -6.67 8.84
C ASN A 198 -1.78 -7.58 10.07
N GLY A 199 -2.59 -8.64 10.18
CA GLY A 199 -2.54 -9.59 11.29
C GLY A 199 -3.27 -9.13 12.55
N ASN A 200 -4.03 -8.03 12.48
CA ASN A 200 -4.76 -7.53 13.65
C ASN A 200 -5.95 -8.44 14.00
N THR A 201 -6.13 -8.64 15.30
CA THR A 201 -7.30 -9.31 15.89
C THR A 201 -8.46 -8.36 16.13
N ALA A 202 -9.60 -8.88 16.60
CA ALA A 202 -10.75 -8.06 16.99
C ALA A 202 -10.39 -6.98 18.02
N LEU A 203 -9.52 -7.31 19.00
CA LEU A 203 -9.11 -6.34 20.02
C LEU A 203 -8.33 -5.15 19.42
N HIS A 204 -7.38 -5.41 18.53
CA HIS A 204 -6.62 -4.34 17.84
C HIS A 204 -7.52 -3.38 17.07
N VAL A 205 -8.48 -3.94 16.33
CA VAL A 205 -9.45 -3.15 15.57
C VAL A 205 -10.32 -2.34 16.52
N ALA A 206 -10.79 -2.94 17.62
CA ALA A 206 -11.62 -2.27 18.61
C ALA A 206 -10.91 -1.11 19.29
N VAL A 207 -9.64 -1.27 19.67
CA VAL A 207 -8.83 -0.20 20.31
C VAL A 207 -8.66 1.00 19.38
N GLY A 208 -8.49 0.78 18.07
CA GLY A 208 -8.32 1.85 17.09
C GLY A 208 -9.63 2.52 16.63
N THR A 209 -10.79 1.89 16.84
CA THR A 209 -12.06 2.32 16.20
C THR A 209 -13.20 2.58 17.19
N SER A 210 -13.23 1.89 18.33
CA SER A 210 -14.28 2.01 19.33
C SER A 210 -13.90 2.99 20.43
N LYS A 211 -14.81 3.91 20.75
CA LYS A 211 -14.74 4.75 21.97
C LYS A 211 -15.51 4.14 23.14
N LYS A 212 -16.16 2.99 22.95
CA LYS A 212 -17.02 2.36 23.94
C LYS A 212 -16.19 1.45 24.83
N ARG A 213 -15.94 1.89 26.07
CA ARG A 213 -15.19 1.13 27.07
C ARG A 213 -15.78 -0.26 27.33
N GLU A 214 -17.11 -0.33 27.47
CA GLU A 214 -17.82 -1.59 27.69
C GLU A 214 -17.59 -2.62 26.58
N PHE A 215 -17.46 -2.17 25.33
CA PHE A 215 -17.18 -3.05 24.20
C PHE A 215 -15.77 -3.66 24.28
N LEU A 216 -14.79 -2.88 24.75
CA LEU A 216 -13.42 -3.35 24.95
C LEU A 216 -13.32 -4.31 26.13
N GLU A 217 -14.00 -4.02 27.23
CA GLU A 217 -14.05 -4.88 28.42
C GLU A 217 -14.63 -6.26 28.06
N LYS A 218 -15.76 -6.29 27.35
CA LYS A 218 -16.36 -7.54 26.87
C LYS A 218 -15.47 -8.32 25.90
N LEU A 219 -14.77 -7.63 24.99
CA LEU A 219 -13.79 -8.28 24.10
C LEU A 219 -12.63 -8.91 24.88
N LEU A 220 -12.15 -8.25 25.93
CA LEU A 220 -11.07 -8.75 26.79
C LEU A 220 -11.53 -9.98 27.58
N GLU A 221 -12.76 -9.99 28.09
CA GLU A 221 -13.34 -11.13 28.81
C GLU A 221 -13.46 -12.39 27.93
N MET A 222 -13.57 -12.24 26.61
CA MET A 222 -13.62 -13.36 25.67
C MET A 222 -12.25 -13.92 25.30
N ILE A 223 -11.15 -13.26 25.68
CA ILE A 223 -9.81 -13.76 25.39
C ILE A 223 -9.49 -14.89 26.39
N PRO A 224 -9.10 -16.09 25.92
CA PRO A 224 -8.72 -17.17 26.82
C PRO A 224 -7.58 -16.74 27.74
N GLU A 225 -7.69 -17.02 29.05
CA GLU A 225 -6.69 -16.63 30.07
C GLU A 225 -5.28 -17.18 29.80
N ASN A 226 -5.18 -18.23 28.96
CA ASN A 226 -3.93 -18.89 28.59
C ASN A 226 -3.29 -18.34 27.30
N THR A 227 -3.88 -17.30 26.69
CA THR A 227 -3.33 -16.66 25.49
C THR A 227 -2.10 -15.87 25.87
N GLN A 228 -0.90 -16.25 25.41
CA GLN A 228 0.28 -15.44 25.69
C GLN A 228 0.15 -14.13 24.92
N LEU A 229 0.59 -13.03 25.54
CA LEU A 229 0.54 -11.69 24.92
C LEU A 229 1.31 -11.62 23.59
N LEU A 230 2.22 -12.59 23.35
CA LEU A 230 2.95 -12.80 22.10
C LEU A 230 2.09 -13.38 20.98
N ASP A 231 1.03 -14.12 21.28
CA ASP A 231 0.08 -14.65 20.29
C ASP A 231 -0.87 -13.56 19.74
N LEU A 232 -0.85 -12.39 20.40
CA LEU A 232 -1.57 -11.18 20.05
C LEU A 232 -0.67 -10.10 19.41
N LEU A 233 0.62 -10.36 19.15
CA LEU A 233 1.55 -9.43 18.48
C LEU A 233 1.75 -9.79 17.00
#